data_AF-A0A0F7LJP9-F1
#
_entry.id   AF-A0A0F7LJP9-F1
#
_cell.length_a   1.000
_cell.length_b   1.000
_cell.length_c   1.000
_cell.angle_alpha   90.00
_cell.angle_beta   90.00
_cell.angle_gamma   90.00
#
_symmetry.space_group_name_H-M   'P 1'
#
loop_
_entity.id
_entity.type
_entity.pdbx_description
1 polymer ?
#
loop_
_entity_poly.entity_id
_entity_poly.type
_entity_poly.pdbx_seq_one_letter_code
_entity_poly.pdbx_strand_id
1 'polypeptide(L)'
;MINFIISIRYLTLLAYMRNKLPMVDSHNKVTTPTLDIMQKNMLIFNHAISPAPVTILSVPISLSNITLYQLKDKAHYAYNIVSLAKDAGFKATWISNQGRSGKSNSLITVIANMADNKIHLFSDDYNAEKPHDLKIFESTLLYEKKKYGCSTKKISGRYMLFI
;
A
#
# COMPACT_ATOMS: atom_id res chain seq x y z
N MET A 1 -0.60 -13.45 -17.67
CA MET A 1 -1.21 -13.60 -16.33
C MET A 1 -0.97 -12.29 -15.61
N ILE A 2 -2.02 -11.55 -15.27
CA ILE A 2 -1.88 -10.18 -14.77
C ILE A 2 -1.90 -10.24 -13.24
N ASN A 3 -0.72 -10.11 -12.62
CA ASN A 3 -0.59 -9.88 -11.18
C ASN A 3 -0.66 -8.37 -10.96
N PHE A 4 -1.55 -7.91 -10.08
CA PHE A 4 -1.67 -6.50 -9.75
C PHE A 4 -1.00 -6.25 -8.40
N ILE A 5 -0.07 -5.29 -8.39
CA ILE A 5 0.54 -4.74 -7.17
C ILE A 5 -0.10 -3.38 -6.96
N ILE A 6 -0.80 -3.21 -5.85
CA ILE A 6 -1.36 -1.93 -5.44
C ILE A 6 -0.54 -1.47 -4.24
N SER A 7 0.35 -0.50 -4.44
CA SER A 7 1.10 0.08 -3.34
C SER A 7 0.46 1.38 -2.85
N ILE A 8 0.06 1.37 -1.57
CA ILE A 8 -0.43 2.49 -0.77
C ILE A 8 0.66 3.56 -0.62
N ARG A 9 1.94 3.22 -0.80
CA ARG A 9 3.06 4.18 -0.82
C ARG A 9 2.88 5.26 -1.90
N TYR A 10 2.25 4.95 -3.03
CA TYR A 10 1.90 5.96 -4.04
C TYR A 10 0.77 6.88 -3.56
N LEU A 11 -0.17 6.37 -2.75
CA LEU A 11 -1.26 7.16 -2.18
C LEU A 11 -0.84 8.03 -1.00
N THR A 12 0.09 7.58 -0.16
CA THR A 12 0.61 8.39 0.94
C THR A 12 1.65 9.41 0.48
N LEU A 13 2.42 9.15 -0.60
CA LEU A 13 3.21 10.20 -1.25
C LEU A 13 2.32 11.30 -1.82
N LEU A 14 1.16 10.94 -2.40
CA LEU A 14 0.14 11.90 -2.87
C LEU A 14 -0.48 12.71 -1.73
N ALA A 15 -0.58 12.15 -0.52
CA ALA A 15 -1.04 12.90 0.64
C ALA A 15 0.03 13.88 1.21
N TYR A 16 1.31 13.65 0.94
CA TYR A 16 2.41 14.43 1.53
C TYR A 16 3.16 15.38 0.57
N MET A 17 3.00 15.32 -0.77
CA MET A 17 3.93 16.04 -1.67
C MET A 17 3.28 16.85 -2.81
N ARG A 18 3.78 18.10 -2.89
CA ARG A 18 3.69 19.19 -3.88
C ARG A 18 3.45 18.81 -5.35
N ASN A 19 2.71 19.69 -6.01
CA ASN A 19 2.11 19.65 -7.36
C ASN A 19 3.01 19.43 -8.61
N LYS A 20 4.28 19.00 -8.57
CA LYS A 20 5.07 18.81 -9.81
C LYS A 20 6.18 17.75 -9.72
N LEU A 21 6.25 16.87 -10.73
CA LEU A 21 7.46 16.10 -11.08
C LEU A 21 8.30 16.91 -12.09
N PRO A 22 9.65 16.81 -12.09
CA PRO A 22 10.51 16.07 -11.14
C PRO A 22 10.55 16.71 -9.75
N MET A 23 10.67 15.90 -8.69
CA MET A 23 10.75 16.41 -7.32
C MET A 23 12.16 16.90 -7.02
N VAL A 24 12.28 18.18 -6.72
CA VAL A 24 13.54 18.84 -6.40
C VAL A 24 13.51 19.32 -4.95
N ASP A 25 14.58 19.06 -4.19
CA ASP A 25 14.70 19.53 -2.81
C ASP A 25 15.06 21.03 -2.71
N SER A 26 15.18 21.54 -1.47
CA SER A 26 15.58 22.93 -1.20
C SER A 26 17.01 23.29 -1.65
N HIS A 27 17.80 22.29 -2.04
CA HIS A 27 19.18 22.45 -2.54
C HIS A 27 19.30 22.17 -4.04
N ASN A 28 18.17 22.18 -4.74
CA ASN A 28 18.10 21.97 -6.18
C ASN A 28 18.57 20.58 -6.65
N LYS A 29 18.54 19.57 -5.77
CA LYS A 29 18.85 18.18 -6.12
C LYS A 29 17.60 17.40 -6.51
N VAL A 30 17.71 16.60 -7.57
CA VAL A 30 16.66 15.68 -7.98
C VAL A 30 16.53 14.57 -6.95
N THR A 31 15.36 14.47 -6.32
CA THR A 31 15.09 13.52 -5.23
C THR A 31 14.42 12.23 -5.71
N THR A 32 13.98 12.18 -6.98
CA THR A 32 13.24 11.05 -7.56
C THR A 32 13.82 10.53 -8.88
N PRO A 33 15.15 10.31 -8.98
CA PRO A 33 15.80 10.02 -10.26
C PRO A 33 15.27 8.74 -10.95
N THR A 34 14.97 7.69 -10.18
CA THR A 34 14.38 6.45 -10.72
C THR A 34 12.97 6.68 -11.26
N LEU A 35 12.15 7.48 -10.56
CA LEU A 35 10.78 7.78 -10.98
C LEU A 35 10.77 8.59 -12.27
N ASP A 36 11.70 9.54 -12.41
CA ASP A 36 11.85 10.40 -13.59
C ASP A 36 12.19 9.61 -14.85
N ILE A 37 13.07 8.60 -14.73
CA ILE A 37 13.40 7.69 -15.84
C ILE A 37 12.18 6.87 -16.27
N MET A 38 11.33 6.46 -15.31
CA MET A 38 10.17 5.60 -15.57
C MET A 38 8.94 6.36 -16.08
N GLN A 39 8.96 7.69 -16.14
CA GLN A 39 7.77 8.52 -16.45
C GLN A 39 7.09 8.13 -17.77
N LYS A 40 7.87 7.76 -18.79
CA LYS A 40 7.35 7.35 -20.11
C LYS A 40 6.50 6.07 -20.06
N ASN A 41 6.63 5.28 -19.00
CA ASN A 41 5.91 4.02 -18.80
C ASN A 41 4.77 4.17 -17.76
N MET A 42 4.47 5.40 -17.33
CA MET A 42 3.48 5.67 -16.28
C MET A 42 2.38 6.58 -16.77
N LEU A 43 1.16 6.35 -16.25
CA LEU A 43 0.09 7.33 -16.31
C LEU A 43 0.24 8.26 -15.11
N ILE A 44 0.49 9.55 -15.36
CA ILE A 44 0.76 10.55 -14.31
C ILE A 44 -0.47 11.43 -14.12
N PHE A 45 -0.90 11.57 -12.87
CA PHE A 45 -2.03 12.43 -12.48
C PHE A 45 -1.51 13.70 -11.80
N ASN A 46 -1.57 14.84 -12.49
CA ASN A 46 -1.00 16.10 -11.99
C ASN A 46 -1.90 16.85 -10.99
N HIS A 47 -3.14 16.39 -10.80
CA HIS A 47 -4.15 17.03 -9.94
C HIS A 47 -4.81 16.02 -9.00
N ALA A 48 -4.03 15.06 -8.49
CA ALA A 48 -4.51 14.11 -7.49
C ALA A 48 -4.59 14.79 -6.11
N ILE A 49 -5.76 14.73 -5.48
CA ILE A 49 -6.04 15.34 -4.18
C ILE A 49 -6.42 14.25 -3.19
N SER A 50 -5.80 14.27 -2.01
CA SER A 50 -6.13 13.34 -0.91
C SER A 50 -7.53 13.62 -0.35
N PRO A 51 -8.33 12.59 -0.01
CA PRO A 51 -9.67 12.78 0.57
C PRO A 51 -9.64 13.38 1.99
N ALA A 52 -8.50 13.39 2.67
CA ALA A 52 -8.32 14.02 3.97
C ALA A 52 -6.85 14.42 4.23
N PRO A 53 -6.56 15.37 5.13
CA PRO A 53 -5.21 15.88 5.37
C PRO A 53 -4.34 15.00 6.29
N VAL A 54 -4.89 13.92 6.85
CA VAL A 54 -4.19 13.04 7.80
C VAL A 54 -4.39 11.56 7.47
N THR A 55 -3.35 10.75 7.68
CA THR A 55 -3.30 9.32 7.29
C THR A 55 -4.46 8.50 7.85
N ILE A 56 -4.83 8.73 9.12
CA ILE A 56 -5.92 8.00 9.80
C ILE A 56 -7.28 8.16 9.10
N LEU A 57 -7.49 9.26 8.38
CA LEU A 57 -8.73 9.52 7.64
C LEU A 57 -8.57 9.21 6.15
N SER A 58 -7.44 9.62 5.56
CA SER A 58 -7.24 9.56 4.12
C SER A 58 -7.10 8.12 3.60
N VAL A 59 -6.28 7.30 4.25
CA VAL A 59 -6.02 5.93 3.78
C VAL A 59 -7.30 5.08 3.83
N PRO A 60 -8.07 5.05 4.93
CA PRO A 60 -9.26 4.20 4.96
C PRO A 60 -10.36 4.63 3.98
N ILE A 61 -10.54 5.94 3.75
CA ILE A 61 -11.46 6.47 2.72
C ILE A 61 -10.99 6.09 1.31
N SER A 62 -9.69 6.16 1.05
CA SER A 62 -9.17 5.84 -0.28
C SER A 62 -9.25 4.35 -0.64
N LEU A 63 -9.24 3.49 0.37
CA LEU A 63 -9.24 2.03 0.18
C LEU A 63 -10.62 1.40 0.36
N SER A 64 -11.63 2.16 0.78
CA SER A 64 -12.96 1.65 1.10
C SER A 64 -14.05 2.55 0.52
N ASN A 65 -15.24 1.98 0.28
CA ASN A 65 -16.38 2.76 -0.16
C ASN A 65 -17.07 3.48 1.01
N ILE A 66 -16.37 4.43 1.63
CA ILE A 66 -16.81 5.14 2.84
C ILE A 66 -16.55 6.64 2.76
N THR A 67 -17.35 7.42 3.49
CA THR A 67 -17.17 8.87 3.68
C THR A 67 -16.57 9.20 5.05
N LEU A 68 -16.19 10.46 5.26
CA LEU A 68 -15.72 10.95 6.57
C LEU A 68 -16.71 10.67 7.71
N TYR A 69 -18.02 10.76 7.44
CA TYR A 69 -19.06 10.53 8.44
C TYR A 69 -19.21 9.06 8.85
N GLN A 70 -18.72 8.13 8.03
CA GLN A 70 -18.86 6.68 8.19
C GLN A 70 -17.66 6.03 8.87
N LEU A 71 -16.58 6.78 9.13
CA LEU A 71 -15.32 6.26 9.69
C LEU A 71 -15.46 5.57 11.06
N LYS A 72 -16.50 5.91 11.83
CA LYS A 72 -16.73 5.35 13.17
C LYS A 72 -17.38 3.97 13.14
N ASP A 73 -18.10 3.65 12.07
CA ASP A 73 -18.79 2.38 11.95
C ASP A 73 -17.93 1.37 11.18
N LYS A 74 -17.50 0.33 11.88
CA LYS A 74 -16.67 -0.73 11.32
C LYS A 74 -17.40 -1.53 10.23
N ALA A 75 -18.73 -1.57 10.22
CA ALA A 75 -19.51 -2.31 9.23
C ALA A 75 -19.28 -1.78 7.81
N HIS A 76 -19.05 -0.48 7.65
CA HIS A 76 -18.80 0.13 6.35
C HIS A 76 -17.48 -0.30 5.71
N TYR A 77 -16.52 -0.79 6.50
CA TYR A 77 -15.23 -1.27 5.99
C TYR A 77 -15.33 -2.64 5.33
N ALA A 78 -16.45 -3.35 5.39
CA ALA A 78 -16.63 -4.60 4.65
C ALA A 78 -16.44 -4.39 3.14
N TYR A 79 -16.85 -3.22 2.62
CA TYR A 79 -16.68 -2.83 1.23
C TYR A 79 -15.37 -2.06 1.04
N ASN A 80 -14.27 -2.80 0.93
CA ASN A 80 -12.95 -2.26 0.67
C ASN A 80 -12.25 -2.99 -0.48
N ILE A 81 -11.11 -2.44 -0.92
CA ILE A 81 -10.36 -2.97 -2.06
C ILE A 81 -9.84 -4.40 -1.86
N VAL A 82 -9.54 -4.80 -0.62
CA VAL A 82 -9.13 -6.17 -0.27
C VAL A 82 -10.31 -7.12 -0.40
N SER A 83 -11.48 -6.75 0.14
CA SER A 83 -12.72 -7.52 -0.02
C SER A 83 -13.09 -7.65 -1.49
N LEU A 84 -13.05 -6.56 -2.25
CA LEU A 84 -13.32 -6.54 -3.68
C LEU A 84 -12.37 -7.48 -4.45
N ALA A 85 -11.08 -7.47 -4.12
CA ALA A 85 -10.11 -8.38 -4.73
C ALA A 85 -10.46 -9.84 -4.45
N LYS A 86 -10.86 -10.16 -3.21
CA LYS A 86 -11.27 -11.52 -2.83
C LYS A 86 -12.55 -11.95 -3.54
N ASP A 87 -13.54 -11.08 -3.62
CA ASP A 87 -14.78 -11.32 -4.35
C ASP A 87 -14.54 -11.53 -5.85
N ALA A 88 -13.52 -10.86 -6.41
CA ALA A 88 -13.06 -11.08 -7.78
C ALA A 88 -12.19 -12.34 -7.98
N GLY A 89 -12.05 -13.18 -6.95
CA GLY A 89 -11.33 -14.45 -6.97
C GLY A 89 -9.82 -14.33 -6.78
N PHE A 90 -9.32 -13.19 -6.28
CA PHE A 90 -7.90 -13.03 -5.94
C PHE A 90 -7.63 -13.49 -4.52
N LYS A 91 -6.53 -14.20 -4.31
CA LYS A 91 -5.97 -14.36 -2.96
C LYS A 91 -5.16 -13.11 -2.61
N ALA A 92 -5.60 -12.42 -1.56
CA ALA A 92 -5.11 -11.11 -1.17
C ALA A 92 -4.02 -11.21 -0.09
N THR A 93 -2.92 -10.50 -0.29
CA THR A 93 -1.83 -10.38 0.70
C THR A 93 -1.60 -8.91 1.04
N TRP A 94 -1.52 -8.60 2.33
CA TRP A 94 -1.18 -7.28 2.84
C TRP A 94 0.25 -7.27 3.40
N ILE A 95 1.12 -6.41 2.90
CA ILE A 95 2.48 -6.19 3.40
C ILE A 95 2.53 -4.78 3.97
N SER A 96 3.04 -4.62 5.19
CA SER A 96 3.21 -3.29 5.77
C SER A 96 4.49 -3.16 6.58
N ASN A 97 5.10 -1.98 6.47
CA ASN A 97 6.22 -1.53 7.29
C ASN A 97 5.80 -0.46 8.32
N GLN A 98 4.48 -0.25 8.49
CA GLN A 98 3.96 0.63 9.52
C GLN A 98 3.82 -0.15 10.83
N GLY A 99 3.95 0.54 11.96
CA GLY A 99 3.62 -0.05 13.26
C GLY A 99 2.17 -0.49 13.31
N ARG A 100 1.81 -1.36 14.24
CA ARG A 100 0.45 -1.80 14.55
C ARG A 100 -0.14 -1.06 15.76
N SER A 101 0.68 -0.44 16.60
CA SER A 101 0.24 0.25 17.82
C SER A 101 -0.19 1.70 17.57
N GLY A 102 -1.42 2.05 17.99
CA GLY A 102 -2.01 3.38 17.91
C GLY A 102 -3.47 3.39 17.43
N LYS A 103 -4.29 4.36 17.89
CA LYS A 103 -5.70 4.49 17.48
C LYS A 103 -5.86 4.65 15.96
N SER A 104 -4.89 5.29 15.30
CA SER A 104 -4.84 5.46 13.84
C SER A 104 -4.64 4.19 13.05
N ASN A 105 -3.89 3.23 13.61
CA ASN A 105 -3.70 1.94 12.98
C ASN A 105 -4.94 1.09 13.05
N SER A 106 -5.89 1.36 13.95
CA SER A 106 -7.07 0.52 14.12
C SER A 106 -7.92 0.42 12.84
N LEU A 107 -8.13 1.52 12.10
CA LEU A 107 -8.96 1.53 10.89
C LEU A 107 -8.25 0.86 9.70
N ILE A 108 -6.96 1.15 9.50
CA ILE A 108 -6.15 0.51 8.46
C ILE A 108 -5.99 -0.99 8.77
N THR A 109 -5.83 -1.35 10.05
CA THR A 109 -5.75 -2.74 10.52
C THR A 109 -7.04 -3.49 10.26
N VAL A 110 -8.23 -2.85 10.36
CA VAL A 110 -9.50 -3.48 9.99
C VAL A 110 -9.48 -3.94 8.52
N ILE A 111 -9.06 -3.06 7.60
CA ILE A 111 -8.93 -3.39 6.17
C ILE A 111 -7.87 -4.48 5.96
N ALA A 112 -6.68 -4.32 6.54
CA ALA A 112 -5.59 -5.29 6.44
C ALA A 112 -5.99 -6.68 6.94
N ASN A 113 -6.81 -6.74 8.01
CA ASN A 113 -7.31 -7.99 8.59
C ASN A 113 -8.27 -8.75 7.67
N MET A 114 -8.80 -8.14 6.62
CA MET A 114 -9.64 -8.84 5.63
C MET A 114 -8.82 -9.62 4.59
N ALA A 115 -7.51 -9.38 4.50
CA ALA A 115 -6.61 -10.10 3.60
C ALA A 115 -6.38 -11.55 4.06
N ASP A 116 -6.11 -12.45 3.12
CA ASP A 116 -5.83 -13.86 3.42
C ASP A 116 -4.47 -14.04 4.10
N ASN A 117 -3.51 -13.16 3.81
CA ASN A 117 -2.17 -13.18 4.41
C ASN A 117 -1.74 -11.76 4.79
N LYS A 118 -1.01 -11.64 5.89
CA LYS A 118 -0.47 -10.38 6.39
C LYS A 118 1.01 -10.54 6.72
N ILE A 119 1.85 -9.66 6.18
CA ILE A 119 3.27 -9.59 6.47
C ILE A 119 3.52 -8.22 7.09
N HIS A 120 3.92 -8.20 8.36
CA HIS A 120 4.28 -6.97 9.06
C HIS A 120 5.79 -6.98 9.28
N LEU A 121 6.47 -5.95 8.79
CA LEU A 121 7.93 -5.85 8.84
C LEU A 121 8.43 -5.10 10.06
N PHE A 122 7.62 -4.19 10.60
CA PHE A 122 7.93 -3.46 11.81
C PHE A 122 7.18 -4.04 13.01
N SER A 123 7.91 -4.31 14.09
CA SER A 123 7.37 -4.71 15.39
C SER A 123 7.03 -3.48 16.23
N ASP A 124 5.96 -3.55 17.02
CA ASP A 124 5.52 -2.49 17.94
C ASP A 124 6.40 -2.31 19.18
N ASP A 125 7.56 -2.98 19.24
CA ASP A 125 8.52 -2.75 20.30
C ASP A 125 9.04 -1.31 20.21
N TYR A 126 8.86 -0.55 21.29
CA TYR A 126 9.25 0.86 21.39
C TYR A 126 10.74 1.06 21.11
N ASN A 127 11.57 0.06 21.40
CA ASN A 127 13.01 0.10 21.18
C ASN A 127 13.43 -0.50 19.82
N ALA A 128 12.49 -1.03 19.04
CA ALA A 128 12.82 -1.59 17.74
C ALA A 128 13.13 -0.48 16.73
N GLU A 129 14.25 -0.65 16.03
CA GLU A 129 14.58 0.20 14.90
C GLU A 129 13.60 -0.04 13.75
N LYS A 130 12.99 1.03 13.22
CA LYS A 130 12.08 0.92 12.08
C LYS A 130 12.86 0.45 10.86
N PRO A 131 12.48 -0.69 10.25
CA PRO A 131 13.18 -1.17 9.09
C PRO A 131 13.04 -0.20 7.92
N HIS A 132 14.10 -0.10 7.11
CA HIS A 132 14.03 0.65 5.86
C HIS A 132 12.97 0.05 4.93
N ASP A 133 12.25 0.90 4.18
CA ASP A 133 11.21 0.48 3.25
C ASP A 133 11.71 -0.52 2.17
N LEU A 134 13.04 -0.63 1.96
CA LEU A 134 13.64 -1.66 1.09
C LEU A 134 13.24 -3.08 1.52
N LYS A 135 13.02 -3.32 2.83
CA LYS A 135 12.58 -4.63 3.32
C LYS A 135 11.20 -5.03 2.79
N ILE A 136 10.36 -4.07 2.40
CA ILE A 136 9.09 -4.34 1.73
C ILE A 136 9.34 -5.03 0.38
N PHE A 137 10.28 -4.52 -0.41
CA PHE A 137 10.64 -5.09 -1.69
C PHE A 137 11.21 -6.51 -1.52
N GLU A 138 12.14 -6.69 -0.59
CA GLU A 138 12.69 -8.01 -0.27
C GLU A 138 11.61 -9.01 0.16
N SER A 139 10.67 -8.59 1.02
CA SER A 139 9.56 -9.43 1.46
C SER A 139 8.60 -9.80 0.32
N THR A 140 8.44 -8.90 -0.65
CA THR A 140 7.66 -9.15 -1.87
C THR A 140 8.35 -10.19 -2.75
N LEU A 141 9.66 -10.05 -3.00
CA LEU A 141 10.45 -11.03 -3.75
C LEU A 141 10.48 -12.39 -3.05
N LEU A 142 10.60 -12.42 -1.73
CA LEU A 142 10.57 -13.65 -0.94
C LEU A 142 9.18 -14.32 -1.01
N TYR A 143 8.10 -13.53 -0.94
CA TYR A 143 6.75 -14.04 -1.11
C TYR A 143 6.56 -14.66 -2.50
N GLU A 144 7.04 -14.01 -3.55
CA GLU A 144 7.02 -14.56 -4.91
C GLU A 144 7.88 -15.81 -5.04
N LYS A 145 9.14 -15.80 -4.56
CA LYS A 145 10.05 -16.95 -4.60
C LYS A 145 9.50 -18.16 -3.85
N LYS A 146 8.94 -17.97 -2.64
CA LYS A 146 8.32 -19.05 -1.85
C LYS A 146 7.13 -19.67 -2.57
N LYS A 147 6.42 -18.87 -3.36
CA LYS A 147 5.19 -19.28 -4.03
C LYS A 147 5.42 -19.91 -5.40
N TYR A 148 6.30 -19.34 -6.19
CA TYR A 148 6.58 -19.79 -7.55
C TYR A 148 7.77 -20.74 -7.64
N GLY A 149 8.60 -20.84 -6.59
CA GLY A 149 9.86 -21.57 -6.64
C GLY A 149 10.88 -20.91 -7.59
N CYS A 150 12.13 -21.37 -7.58
CA CYS A 150 13.15 -20.93 -8.54
C CYS A 150 12.91 -21.51 -9.97
N SER A 151 11.86 -22.31 -10.15
CA SER A 151 11.47 -22.97 -11.40
C SER A 151 10.16 -22.38 -11.89
N THR A 152 10.07 -22.10 -13.20
CA THR A 152 8.95 -21.48 -13.92
C THR A 152 7.68 -22.34 -13.98
N LYS A 153 7.23 -22.95 -12.87
CA LYS A 153 5.93 -23.61 -12.82
C LYS A 153 4.83 -22.56 -12.74
N LYS A 154 4.09 -22.44 -13.84
CA LYS A 154 2.90 -21.61 -14.00
C LYS A 154 1.79 -22.10 -13.06
N ILE A 155 1.75 -21.56 -11.85
CA ILE A 155 0.67 -21.81 -10.89
C ILE A 155 -0.53 -20.95 -11.28
N SER A 156 -1.64 -21.61 -11.59
CA SER A 156 -2.92 -21.00 -11.95
C SER A 156 -3.59 -20.42 -10.70
N GLY A 157 -3.40 -19.12 -10.44
CA GLY A 157 -4.09 -18.41 -9.38
C GLY A 157 -4.02 -16.90 -9.58
N ARG A 158 -5.10 -16.18 -9.24
CA ARG A 158 -5.13 -14.71 -9.26
C ARG A 158 -4.67 -14.19 -7.90
N TYR A 159 -3.69 -13.29 -7.90
CA TYR A 159 -3.09 -12.77 -6.67
C TYR A 159 -3.01 -11.25 -6.70
N MET A 160 -3.33 -10.64 -5.58
CA MET A 160 -3.25 -9.19 -5.41
C MET A 160 -2.46 -8.86 -4.15
N LEU A 161 -1.48 -7.97 -4.32
CA LEU A 161 -0.59 -7.54 -3.26
C LEU A 161 -0.87 -6.09 -2.90
N PHE A 162 -1.12 -5.85 -1.61
CA PHE A 162 -1.30 -4.53 -1.02
C PHE A 162 -0.05 -4.18 -0.21
N ILE A 163 0.60 -3.07 -0.53
CA ILE A 163 1.89 -2.63 0.06
C ILE A 163 1.79 -1.22 0.64
#